data_AF-A0A848ZK20-F1
#
_entry.id   AF-A0A848ZK20-F1
#
_cell.length_a   1.000
_cell.length_b   1.000
_cell.length_c   1.000
_cell.angle_alpha   90.00
_cell.angle_beta   90.00
_cell.angle_gamma   90.00
#
_symmetry.space_group_name_H-M   'P 1'
#
loop_
_entity.id
_entity.type
_entity.pdbx_description
1 polymer ?
#
loop_
_entity_poly.entity_id
_entity_poly.type
_entity_poly.pdbx_seq_one_letter_code
_entity_poly.pdbx_strand_id
1 'polypeptide(L)'
;SAIAVPAYAGIPLTHRDYTSTVAFITGHEDPTKETSSIAWDKLATSAGTLVFLMGVGNLPQIAKSLVAYGRPPDTPVALIHKGTVPEQRTIVGTLQDIAERAQKEGLKPPAIIVVGDIVNLRKALNWFESKPLSGKRIVVTRAREQASGFLARLTELGAACIEFPTIQVVPPKSWDPLDRAMMRLERYQWLLFTSVNGVKYFFDRLGDLGLDVRELRDMKVGAIGPKTAEAVYEKGIRPDLVPDEYRAEAVVEAFKKWDVKGIKILLPRAAKAREILPTELVRMGASVDEIPAYQTVKPDHDKGRVKGMLEKGEIDMVTFTSSSTVSNFVEMFRAEERHFKAWMAHVAVACIGPVTAKTAEEKGLSVSLISEEYTIEALTGAIVRYFSTQ
;
A
#
# COMPACT_ATOMS: atom_id res chain seq x y z
N SER A 1 5.47 -2.01 -22.23
CA SER A 1 6.63 -2.77 -22.72
C SER A 1 6.14 -3.88 -23.62
N ALA A 2 6.80 -4.10 -24.77
CA ALA A 2 6.42 -5.16 -25.71
C ALA A 2 6.85 -6.57 -25.27
N ILE A 3 7.76 -6.67 -24.29
CA ILE A 3 8.35 -7.94 -23.83
C ILE A 3 7.82 -8.32 -22.44
N ALA A 4 7.92 -7.39 -21.46
CA ALA A 4 7.56 -7.69 -20.08
C ALA A 4 6.06 -7.98 -19.90
N VAL A 5 5.20 -7.29 -20.65
CA VAL A 5 3.75 -7.45 -20.54
C VAL A 5 3.30 -8.86 -20.97
N PRO A 6 3.70 -9.39 -22.15
CA PRO A 6 3.49 -10.79 -22.49
C PRO A 6 4.02 -11.78 -21.45
N ALA A 7 5.23 -11.57 -20.93
CA ALA A 7 5.82 -12.46 -19.94
C ALA A 7 4.99 -12.53 -18.64
N TYR A 8 4.46 -11.39 -18.17
CA TYR A 8 3.54 -11.35 -17.02
C TYR A 8 2.21 -12.03 -17.32
N ALA A 9 1.73 -11.94 -18.55
CA ALA A 9 0.53 -12.67 -18.99
C ALA A 9 0.78 -14.17 -19.24
N GLY A 10 1.97 -14.71 -18.93
CA GLY A 10 2.33 -16.11 -19.17
C GLY A 10 2.57 -16.45 -20.64
N ILE A 11 2.92 -15.45 -21.46
CA ILE A 11 3.17 -15.61 -22.90
C ILE A 11 4.63 -15.25 -23.16
N PRO A 12 5.54 -16.23 -23.22
CA PRO A 12 6.88 -15.97 -23.75
C PRO A 12 6.76 -15.53 -25.21
N LEU A 13 7.76 -14.83 -25.75
CA LEU A 13 7.71 -14.36 -27.14
C LEU A 13 8.38 -15.31 -28.13
N THR A 14 9.19 -16.21 -27.62
CA THR A 14 9.81 -17.33 -28.34
C THR A 14 9.78 -18.56 -27.44
N HIS A 15 9.73 -19.74 -28.05
CA HIS A 15 9.84 -21.02 -27.35
C HIS A 15 10.27 -22.07 -28.36
N ARG A 16 11.17 -22.98 -27.96
CA ARG A 16 11.80 -23.95 -28.87
C ARG A 16 10.80 -24.80 -29.66
N ASP A 17 9.66 -25.11 -29.06
CA ASP A 17 8.61 -25.94 -29.66
C ASP A 17 7.54 -25.14 -30.44
N TYR A 18 7.64 -23.80 -30.45
CA TYR A 18 6.63 -22.92 -31.07
C TYR A 18 7.25 -22.00 -32.13
N THR A 19 8.25 -21.20 -31.76
CA THR A 19 8.90 -20.24 -32.67
C THR A 19 10.24 -19.74 -32.13
N SER A 20 11.20 -19.58 -33.04
CA SER A 20 12.49 -18.92 -32.81
C SER A 20 12.48 -17.43 -33.20
N THR A 21 11.37 -16.92 -33.74
CA THR A 21 11.26 -15.56 -34.27
C THR A 21 10.12 -14.76 -33.62
N VAL A 22 10.40 -13.47 -33.39
CA VAL A 22 9.44 -12.48 -32.93
C VAL A 22 9.64 -11.17 -33.69
N ALA A 23 8.54 -10.50 -34.06
CA ALA A 23 8.55 -9.16 -34.63
C ALA A 23 7.72 -8.20 -33.78
N PHE A 24 8.20 -6.96 -33.64
CA PHE A 24 7.50 -5.87 -32.93
C PHE A 24 7.01 -4.84 -33.92
N ILE A 25 5.73 -4.49 -33.85
CA ILE A 25 5.06 -3.64 -34.81
C ILE A 25 4.26 -2.57 -34.09
N THR A 26 4.28 -1.34 -34.60
CA THR A 26 3.33 -0.31 -34.19
C THR A 26 2.06 -0.49 -35.00
N GLY A 27 0.96 -0.88 -34.35
CA GLY A 27 -0.34 -1.10 -34.98
C GLY A 27 -1.17 0.16 -35.21
N HIS A 28 -0.71 1.32 -34.72
CA HIS A 28 -1.34 2.62 -34.96
C HIS A 28 -0.43 3.51 -35.80
N GLU A 29 -0.77 3.62 -37.07
CA GLU A 29 -0.16 4.59 -37.98
C GLU A 29 -0.98 5.88 -37.97
N ASP A 30 -0.37 6.98 -38.44
CA ASP A 30 -1.03 8.28 -38.56
C ASP A 30 -2.37 8.16 -39.32
N PRO A 31 -3.52 8.51 -38.70
CA PRO A 31 -4.84 8.42 -39.31
C PRO A 31 -5.00 9.23 -40.60
N THR A 32 -4.14 10.22 -40.87
CA THR A 32 -4.19 11.02 -42.09
C THR A 32 -3.49 10.38 -43.28
N LYS A 33 -2.87 9.20 -43.11
CA LYS A 33 -2.25 8.46 -44.22
C LYS A 33 -3.30 7.69 -45.02
N GLU A 34 -3.28 7.86 -46.33
CA GLU A 34 -4.15 7.11 -47.26
C GLU A 34 -3.75 5.64 -47.40
N THR A 35 -2.48 5.30 -47.14
CA THR A 35 -1.95 3.94 -47.24
C THR A 35 -1.11 3.56 -46.01
N SER A 36 -1.26 2.31 -45.57
CA SER A 36 -0.46 1.73 -44.50
C SER A 36 1.00 1.60 -44.95
N SER A 37 1.94 2.02 -44.12
CA SER A 37 3.38 1.79 -44.36
C SER A 37 3.85 0.42 -43.90
N ILE A 38 2.94 -0.39 -43.33
CA ILE A 38 3.20 -1.79 -42.97
C ILE A 38 3.15 -2.64 -44.24
N ALA A 39 4.28 -3.26 -44.57
CA ALA A 39 4.38 -4.25 -45.65
C ALA A 39 3.74 -5.58 -45.22
N TRP A 40 2.41 -5.65 -45.22
CA TRP A 40 1.62 -6.79 -44.74
C TRP A 40 1.93 -8.10 -45.46
N ASP A 41 2.24 -8.02 -46.76
CA ASP A 41 2.69 -9.13 -47.61
C ASP A 41 3.95 -9.82 -47.09
N LYS A 42 4.85 -9.04 -46.49
CA LYS A 42 6.08 -9.55 -45.88
C LYS A 42 5.85 -9.90 -44.42
N LEU A 43 5.07 -9.11 -43.71
CA LEU A 43 4.94 -9.23 -42.26
C LEU A 43 4.13 -10.44 -41.82
N ALA A 44 2.98 -10.72 -42.47
CA ALA A 44 1.95 -11.62 -41.95
C ALA A 44 2.46 -13.04 -41.61
N THR A 45 3.46 -13.51 -42.35
CA THR A 45 4.06 -14.85 -42.20
C THR A 45 5.56 -14.82 -41.87
N SER A 46 6.19 -13.64 -41.75
CA SER A 46 7.66 -13.51 -41.53
C SER A 46 8.18 -14.03 -40.18
N ALA A 47 7.36 -13.97 -39.14
CA ALA A 47 7.72 -14.40 -37.80
C ALA A 47 6.62 -15.26 -37.19
N GLY A 48 7.00 -16.21 -36.33
CA GLY A 48 6.04 -17.05 -35.63
C GLY A 48 5.20 -16.24 -34.62
N THR A 49 5.84 -15.30 -33.91
CA THR A 49 5.16 -14.37 -33.00
C THR A 49 5.19 -12.94 -33.55
N LEU A 50 4.02 -12.31 -33.61
CA LEU A 50 3.90 -10.87 -33.91
C LEU A 50 3.37 -10.14 -32.68
N VAL A 51 4.04 -9.06 -32.28
CA VAL A 51 3.63 -8.22 -31.14
C VAL A 51 3.29 -6.83 -31.63
N PHE A 52 2.03 -6.43 -31.50
CA PHE A 52 1.59 -5.09 -31.85
C PHE A 52 1.49 -4.18 -30.62
N LEU A 53 2.17 -3.04 -30.71
CA LEU A 53 2.07 -1.90 -29.83
C LEU A 53 1.01 -0.94 -30.37
N MET A 54 0.26 -0.27 -29.48
CA MET A 54 -0.72 0.75 -29.85
C MET A 54 -1.85 0.27 -30.80
N GLY A 55 -1.99 -1.03 -31.04
CA GLY A 55 -2.89 -1.54 -32.10
C GLY A 55 -4.37 -1.62 -31.76
N VAL A 56 -4.81 -1.30 -30.52
CA VAL A 56 -6.19 -1.55 -30.05
C VAL A 56 -7.25 -0.92 -30.96
N GLY A 57 -7.07 0.35 -31.36
CA GLY A 57 -8.03 1.03 -32.24
C GLY A 57 -8.08 0.44 -33.66
N ASN A 58 -7.01 -0.21 -34.10
CA ASN A 58 -6.86 -0.77 -35.44
C ASN A 58 -6.98 -2.31 -35.45
N LEU A 59 -7.34 -2.92 -34.32
CA LEU A 59 -7.38 -4.37 -34.16
C LEU A 59 -8.18 -5.10 -35.26
N PRO A 60 -9.38 -4.64 -35.67
CA PRO A 60 -10.11 -5.27 -36.77
C PRO A 60 -9.33 -5.27 -38.09
N GLN A 61 -8.65 -4.16 -38.40
CA GLN A 61 -7.88 -4.02 -39.64
C GLN A 61 -6.59 -4.84 -39.61
N ILE A 62 -5.90 -4.87 -38.47
CA ILE A 62 -4.71 -5.72 -38.26
C ILE A 62 -5.08 -7.18 -38.48
N ALA A 63 -6.16 -7.66 -37.87
CA ALA A 63 -6.61 -9.05 -38.02
C ALA A 63 -6.97 -9.40 -39.47
N LYS A 64 -7.77 -8.54 -40.13
CA LYS A 64 -8.13 -8.71 -41.55
C LYS A 64 -6.90 -8.74 -42.46
N SER A 65 -5.93 -7.85 -42.23
CA SER A 65 -4.72 -7.77 -43.06
C SER A 65 -3.87 -9.03 -42.87
N LEU A 66 -3.63 -9.47 -41.63
CA LEU A 66 -2.87 -10.70 -41.37
C LEU A 66 -3.48 -11.92 -42.08
N VAL A 67 -4.82 -12.06 -42.03
CA VAL A 67 -5.53 -13.16 -42.71
C VAL A 67 -5.43 -13.03 -44.23
N ALA A 68 -5.67 -11.83 -44.78
CA ALA A 68 -5.61 -11.59 -46.22
C ALA A 68 -4.23 -11.90 -46.82
N TYR A 69 -3.16 -11.67 -46.06
CA TYR A 69 -1.77 -11.94 -46.47
C TYR A 69 -1.24 -13.30 -45.98
N GLY A 70 -2.13 -14.24 -45.65
CA GLY A 70 -1.80 -15.67 -45.55
C GLY A 70 -1.57 -16.22 -44.14
N ARG A 71 -1.84 -15.46 -43.07
CA ARG A 71 -1.85 -16.01 -41.72
C ARG A 71 -3.20 -16.72 -41.43
N PRO A 72 -3.21 -17.95 -40.89
CA PRO A 72 -4.46 -18.70 -40.66
C PRO A 72 -5.46 -17.95 -39.75
N PRO A 73 -6.77 -17.90 -40.08
CA PRO A 73 -7.78 -17.21 -39.26
C PRO A 73 -7.90 -17.71 -37.81
N ASP A 74 -7.61 -18.98 -37.57
CA ASP A 74 -7.62 -19.63 -36.27
C ASP A 74 -6.35 -19.36 -35.43
N THR A 75 -5.37 -18.62 -35.98
CA THR A 75 -4.15 -18.27 -35.26
C THR A 75 -4.48 -17.60 -33.92
N PRO A 76 -3.96 -18.09 -32.79
CA PRO A 76 -4.23 -17.52 -31.48
C PRO A 76 -3.77 -16.07 -31.32
N VAL A 77 -4.57 -15.29 -30.60
CA VAL A 77 -4.29 -13.89 -30.27
C VAL A 77 -4.55 -13.63 -28.80
N ALA A 78 -3.64 -12.90 -28.15
CA ALA A 78 -3.83 -12.35 -26.81
C ALA A 78 -3.82 -10.82 -26.84
N LEU A 79 -4.79 -10.20 -26.16
CA LEU A 79 -4.82 -8.78 -25.85
C LEU A 79 -4.58 -8.60 -24.36
N ILE A 80 -3.45 -7.99 -24.00
CA ILE A 80 -3.04 -7.82 -22.61
C ILE A 80 -3.23 -6.35 -22.25
N HIS A 81 -4.33 -6.05 -21.56
CA HIS A 81 -4.70 -4.71 -21.11
C HIS A 81 -4.03 -4.39 -19.77
N LYS A 82 -3.55 -3.14 -19.60
CA LYS A 82 -2.91 -2.67 -18.35
C LYS A 82 -1.87 -3.67 -17.82
N GLY A 83 -0.92 -4.03 -18.67
CA GLY A 83 0.11 -5.00 -18.33
C GLY A 83 0.92 -4.60 -17.10
N THR A 84 1.36 -5.58 -16.30
CA THR A 84 2.24 -5.46 -15.13
C THR A 84 1.67 -4.72 -13.91
N VAL A 85 0.39 -4.35 -13.93
CA VAL A 85 -0.31 -3.77 -12.76
C VAL A 85 -1.47 -4.67 -12.31
N PRO A 86 -1.98 -4.55 -11.07
CA PRO A 86 -3.04 -5.43 -10.56
C PRO A 86 -4.31 -5.47 -11.42
N GLU A 87 -4.59 -4.42 -12.20
CA GLU A 87 -5.71 -4.37 -13.15
C GLU A 87 -5.42 -5.07 -14.49
N GLN A 88 -4.31 -5.80 -14.62
CA GLN A 88 -4.00 -6.53 -15.84
C GLN A 88 -5.12 -7.52 -16.16
N ARG A 89 -5.57 -7.49 -17.41
CA ARG A 89 -6.54 -8.46 -17.93
C ARG A 89 -6.11 -8.91 -19.31
N THR A 90 -6.13 -10.21 -19.53
CA THR A 90 -5.81 -10.80 -20.84
C THR A 90 -7.06 -11.39 -21.48
N ILE A 91 -7.39 -10.91 -22.69
CA ILE A 91 -8.41 -11.52 -23.56
C ILE A 91 -7.69 -12.42 -24.55
N VAL A 92 -8.13 -13.68 -24.66
CA VAL A 92 -7.60 -14.63 -25.66
C VAL A 92 -8.69 -14.98 -26.66
N GLY A 93 -8.31 -15.07 -27.92
CA GLY A 93 -9.14 -15.46 -29.04
C GLY A 93 -8.28 -15.89 -30.21
N THR A 94 -8.81 -15.74 -31.41
CA THR A 94 -8.15 -16.02 -32.69
C THR A 94 -8.18 -14.77 -33.57
N LEU A 95 -7.43 -14.75 -34.67
CA LEU A 95 -7.53 -13.65 -35.64
C LEU A 95 -8.96 -13.44 -36.15
N GLN A 96 -9.77 -14.51 -36.23
CA GLN A 96 -11.15 -14.44 -36.67
C GLN A 96 -12.08 -13.71 -35.70
N ASP A 97 -11.91 -13.84 -34.38
CA ASP A 97 -12.90 -13.39 -33.39
C ASP A 97 -12.38 -12.38 -32.36
N ILE A 98 -11.06 -12.12 -32.29
CA ILE A 98 -10.46 -11.31 -31.23
C ILE A 98 -10.97 -9.86 -31.22
N ALA A 99 -11.28 -9.29 -32.38
CA ALA A 99 -11.80 -7.93 -32.49
C ALA A 99 -13.20 -7.80 -31.85
N GLU A 100 -14.08 -8.76 -32.11
CA GLU A 100 -15.42 -8.80 -31.54
C GLU A 100 -15.37 -9.04 -30.03
N ARG A 101 -14.49 -9.94 -29.57
CA ARG A 101 -14.26 -10.17 -28.14
C ARG A 101 -13.79 -8.92 -27.42
N ALA A 102 -12.80 -8.23 -27.99
CA ALA A 102 -12.26 -6.99 -27.43
C ALA A 102 -13.35 -5.90 -27.30
N GLN A 103 -14.21 -5.77 -28.31
CA GLN A 103 -15.33 -4.83 -28.30
C GLN A 103 -16.37 -5.21 -27.24
N LYS A 104 -16.76 -6.49 -27.16
CA LYS A 104 -17.73 -6.99 -26.18
C LYS A 104 -17.26 -6.78 -24.75
N GLU A 105 -15.96 -6.93 -24.49
CA GLU A 105 -15.36 -6.67 -23.17
C GLU A 105 -15.04 -5.19 -22.92
N GLY A 106 -15.32 -4.31 -23.88
CA GLY A 106 -15.07 -2.88 -23.76
C GLY A 106 -13.59 -2.54 -23.56
N LEU A 107 -12.68 -3.32 -24.13
CA LEU A 107 -11.25 -3.15 -23.97
C LEU A 107 -10.80 -1.79 -24.55
N LYS A 108 -10.07 -1.02 -23.75
CA LYS A 108 -9.53 0.28 -24.13
C LYS A 108 -8.00 0.26 -24.13
N PRO A 109 -7.34 1.19 -24.83
CA PRO A 109 -5.92 1.43 -24.63
C PRO A 109 -5.61 1.74 -23.15
N PRO A 110 -4.42 1.40 -22.64
CA PRO A 110 -3.31 0.72 -23.34
C PRO A 110 -3.45 -0.82 -23.31
N ALA A 111 -3.08 -1.49 -24.41
CA ALA A 111 -2.92 -2.95 -24.44
C ALA A 111 -1.84 -3.38 -25.44
N ILE A 112 -1.27 -4.56 -25.20
CA ILE A 112 -0.35 -5.26 -26.12
C ILE A 112 -1.11 -6.38 -26.82
N ILE A 113 -0.92 -6.50 -28.13
CA ILE A 113 -1.50 -7.59 -28.93
C ILE A 113 -0.37 -8.57 -29.23
N VAL A 114 -0.56 -9.85 -28.93
CA VAL A 114 0.37 -10.92 -29.29
C VAL A 114 -0.37 -11.90 -30.21
N VAL A 115 0.18 -12.18 -31.39
CA VAL A 115 -0.40 -13.07 -32.39
C VAL A 115 0.57 -14.23 -32.64
N GLY A 116 0.09 -15.46 -32.52
CA GLY A 116 0.84 -16.69 -32.80
C GLY A 116 0.55 -17.80 -31.79
N ASP A 117 0.93 -19.03 -32.14
CA ASP A 117 0.66 -20.23 -31.34
C ASP A 117 1.25 -20.17 -29.93
N ILE A 118 2.25 -19.31 -29.71
CA ILE A 118 2.88 -19.05 -28.42
C ILE A 118 1.88 -18.62 -27.34
N VAL A 119 0.76 -18.01 -27.73
CA VAL A 119 -0.33 -17.61 -26.82
C VAL A 119 -0.91 -18.80 -26.06
N ASN A 120 -0.86 -20.01 -26.64
CA ASN A 120 -1.37 -21.22 -25.99
C ASN A 120 -0.63 -21.56 -24.68
N LEU A 121 0.65 -21.16 -24.55
CA LEU A 121 1.43 -21.39 -23.33
C LEU A 121 0.89 -20.65 -22.10
N ARG A 122 0.09 -19.60 -22.30
CA ARG A 122 -0.59 -18.88 -21.21
C ARG A 122 -1.35 -19.83 -20.29
N LYS A 123 -1.96 -20.89 -20.82
CA LYS A 123 -2.74 -21.84 -20.00
C LYS A 123 -1.92 -22.45 -18.87
N ALA A 124 -0.62 -22.68 -19.10
CA ALA A 124 0.29 -23.28 -18.14
C ALA A 124 1.15 -22.25 -17.39
N LEU A 125 1.43 -21.10 -18.01
CA LEU A 125 2.40 -20.12 -17.50
C LEU A 125 1.76 -18.85 -16.93
N ASN A 126 0.43 -18.74 -16.89
CA ASN A 126 -0.26 -17.60 -16.31
C ASN A 126 -0.09 -17.57 -14.78
N TRP A 127 0.98 -16.94 -14.31
CA TRP A 127 1.31 -16.81 -12.89
C TRP A 127 0.81 -15.50 -12.28
N PHE A 128 0.62 -14.44 -13.08
CA PHE A 128 0.29 -13.11 -12.58
C PHE A 128 -1.21 -12.94 -12.35
N GLU A 129 -2.04 -13.32 -13.33
CA GLU A 129 -3.50 -13.20 -13.22
C GLU A 129 -4.14 -14.38 -12.46
N SER A 130 -3.34 -15.39 -12.09
CA SER A 130 -3.77 -16.52 -11.25
C SER A 130 -3.58 -16.26 -9.75
N LYS A 131 -3.04 -15.09 -9.38
CA LYS A 131 -2.82 -14.76 -7.98
C LYS A 131 -4.17 -14.63 -7.24
N PRO A 132 -4.24 -15.04 -5.96
CA PRO A 132 -5.50 -15.14 -5.23
C PRO A 132 -6.27 -13.82 -5.05
N LEU A 133 -5.56 -12.68 -5.09
CA LEU A 133 -6.18 -11.34 -4.98
C LEU A 133 -6.08 -10.55 -6.29
N SER A 134 -5.79 -11.20 -7.42
CA SER A 134 -5.67 -10.54 -8.72
C SER A 134 -6.90 -9.70 -9.05
N GLY A 135 -6.69 -8.44 -9.41
CA GLY A 135 -7.75 -7.48 -9.76
C GLY A 135 -8.56 -6.93 -8.58
N LYS A 136 -8.32 -7.38 -7.33
CA LYS A 136 -9.05 -6.89 -6.15
C LYS A 136 -8.47 -5.58 -5.64
N ARG A 137 -9.31 -4.58 -5.45
CA ARG A 137 -8.95 -3.27 -4.88
C ARG A 137 -9.25 -3.25 -3.38
N ILE A 138 -8.20 -3.12 -2.59
CA ILE A 138 -8.28 -3.21 -1.13
C ILE A 138 -7.76 -1.92 -0.51
N VAL A 139 -8.62 -1.24 0.26
CA VAL A 139 -8.25 -0.08 1.06
C VAL A 139 -7.61 -0.53 2.36
N VAL A 140 -6.42 0.00 2.63
CA VAL A 140 -5.67 -0.23 3.86
C VAL A 140 -5.65 1.04 4.69
N THR A 141 -6.35 1.00 5.84
CA THR A 141 -6.65 2.21 6.65
C THR A 141 -5.59 2.57 7.70
N ARG A 142 -4.53 1.77 7.79
CA ARG A 142 -3.44 1.92 8.75
C ARG A 142 -2.42 2.98 8.31
N ALA A 143 -1.77 3.63 9.26
CA ALA A 143 -0.71 4.61 9.00
C ALA A 143 0.47 4.00 8.22
N ARG A 144 1.04 4.77 7.27
CA ARG A 144 2.10 4.39 6.32
C ARG A 144 3.26 3.58 6.91
N GLU A 145 3.81 4.06 8.02
CA GLU A 145 4.97 3.45 8.70
C GLU A 145 4.67 2.05 9.28
N GLN A 146 3.39 1.71 9.50
CA GLN A 146 2.96 0.40 10.00
C GLN A 146 2.20 -0.43 8.96
N ALA A 147 1.89 0.15 7.79
CA ALA A 147 1.16 -0.49 6.71
C ALA A 147 2.09 -1.18 5.69
N SER A 148 3.39 -0.83 5.66
CA SER A 148 4.35 -1.31 4.66
C SER A 148 4.37 -2.84 4.50
N GLY A 149 4.43 -3.59 5.61
CA GLY A 149 4.41 -5.05 5.57
C GLY A 149 3.07 -5.65 5.13
N PHE A 150 1.95 -5.01 5.49
CA PHE A 150 0.62 -5.50 5.11
C PHE A 150 0.31 -5.21 3.64
N LEU A 151 0.62 -3.99 3.18
CA LEU A 151 0.50 -3.57 1.79
C LEU A 151 1.35 -4.46 0.87
N ALA A 152 2.60 -4.72 1.24
CA ALA A 152 3.51 -5.56 0.47
C ALA A 152 2.93 -6.97 0.26
N ARG A 153 2.42 -7.59 1.32
CA ARG A 153 1.82 -8.94 1.25
C ARG A 153 0.59 -9.00 0.36
N LEU A 154 -0.35 -8.07 0.52
CA LEU A 154 -1.54 -8.02 -0.32
C LEU A 154 -1.17 -7.78 -1.80
N THR A 155 -0.20 -6.90 -2.06
CA THR A 155 0.29 -6.61 -3.41
C THR A 155 0.97 -7.83 -4.04
N GLU A 156 1.78 -8.56 -3.26
CA GLU A 156 2.43 -9.80 -3.69
C GLU A 156 1.40 -10.86 -4.09
N LEU A 157 0.27 -10.91 -3.37
CA LEU A 157 -0.88 -11.75 -3.66
C LEU A 157 -1.78 -11.22 -4.79
N GLY A 158 -1.42 -10.12 -5.45
CA GLY A 158 -2.08 -9.59 -6.65
C GLY A 158 -3.09 -8.47 -6.41
N ALA A 159 -3.27 -8.00 -5.18
CA ALA A 159 -4.23 -6.93 -4.88
C ALA A 159 -3.73 -5.56 -5.35
N ALA A 160 -4.65 -4.72 -5.83
CA ALA A 160 -4.47 -3.28 -5.96
C ALA A 160 -4.71 -2.61 -4.60
N CYS A 161 -3.65 -2.44 -3.83
CA CYS A 161 -3.74 -1.79 -2.53
C CYS A 161 -3.86 -0.27 -2.64
N ILE A 162 -4.86 0.28 -1.95
CA ILE A 162 -5.09 1.71 -1.82
C ILE A 162 -4.73 2.09 -0.38
N GLU A 163 -3.60 2.76 -0.22
CA GLU A 163 -3.24 3.32 1.08
C GLU A 163 -4.19 4.47 1.41
N PHE A 164 -4.89 4.37 2.54
CA PHE A 164 -5.81 5.40 3.00
C PHE A 164 -5.70 5.56 4.52
N PRO A 165 -4.56 6.05 5.00
CA PRO A 165 -4.30 6.15 6.43
C PRO A 165 -5.36 7.07 7.05
N THR A 166 -5.94 6.66 8.16
CA THR A 166 -6.99 7.47 8.83
C THR A 166 -6.41 8.46 9.84
N ILE A 167 -5.12 8.32 10.11
CA ILE A 167 -4.30 9.23 10.90
C ILE A 167 -2.93 9.34 10.24
N GLN A 168 -2.34 10.53 10.31
CA GLN A 168 -0.99 10.77 9.84
C GLN A 168 -0.17 11.38 10.97
N VAL A 169 1.01 10.83 11.18
CA VAL A 169 2.00 11.40 12.09
C VAL A 169 2.82 12.38 11.30
N VAL A 170 2.83 13.64 11.71
CA VAL A 170 3.52 14.75 11.03
C VAL A 170 4.36 15.55 12.04
N PRO A 171 5.33 16.36 11.58
CA PRO A 171 6.03 17.33 12.43
C PRO A 171 5.08 18.16 13.30
N PRO A 172 5.53 18.62 14.48
CA PRO A 172 4.75 19.49 15.34
C PRO A 172 4.50 20.84 14.63
N LYS A 173 3.52 21.62 15.10
CA LYS A 173 3.21 22.93 14.50
C LYS A 173 4.38 23.91 14.55
N SER A 174 5.23 23.78 15.56
CA SER A 174 6.46 24.54 15.71
C SER A 174 7.51 23.62 16.35
N TRP A 175 8.73 23.72 15.83
CA TRP A 175 9.91 23.05 16.39
C TRP A 175 10.55 23.85 17.52
N ASP A 176 10.23 25.14 17.68
CA ASP A 176 10.92 26.03 18.62
C ASP A 176 11.03 25.49 20.05
N PRO A 177 9.98 24.84 20.63
CA PRO A 177 10.11 24.23 21.95
C PRO A 177 11.17 23.13 22.00
N LEU A 178 11.21 22.27 20.97
CA LEU A 178 12.16 21.16 20.88
C LEU A 178 13.57 21.65 20.60
N ASP A 179 13.71 22.61 19.68
CA ASP A 179 15.00 23.23 19.35
C ASP A 179 15.61 23.90 20.59
N ARG A 180 14.81 24.64 21.38
CA ARG A 180 15.29 25.25 22.63
C ARG A 180 15.75 24.23 23.67
N ALA A 181 15.11 23.06 23.73
CA ALA A 181 15.54 21.98 24.61
C ALA A 181 16.78 21.28 24.08
N MET A 182 16.87 21.06 22.76
CA MET A 182 18.03 20.46 22.09
C MET A 182 19.30 21.30 22.24
N MET A 183 19.18 22.64 22.17
CA MET A 183 20.29 23.56 22.41
C MET A 183 20.73 23.63 23.89
N ARG A 184 20.03 22.93 24.79
CA ARG A 184 20.28 22.93 26.24
C ARG A 184 20.17 21.52 26.83
N LEU A 185 20.56 20.50 26.05
CA LEU A 185 20.45 19.09 26.44
C LEU A 185 21.19 18.78 27.73
N GLU A 186 22.31 19.49 28.00
CA GLU A 186 23.13 19.35 29.20
C GLU A 186 22.38 19.62 30.51
N ARG A 187 21.21 20.26 30.44
CA ARG A 187 20.37 20.55 31.62
C ARG A 187 19.53 19.36 32.05
N TYR A 188 19.31 18.40 31.16
CA TYR A 188 18.48 17.24 31.43
C TYR A 188 19.36 16.08 31.90
N GLN A 189 18.89 15.33 32.87
CA GLN A 189 19.54 14.10 33.33
C GLN A 189 18.93 12.88 32.64
N TRP A 190 17.70 13.03 32.11
CA TRP A 190 16.97 11.96 31.46
C TRP A 190 16.31 12.40 30.16
N LEU A 191 16.33 11.52 29.17
CA LEU A 191 15.55 11.57 27.94
C LEU A 191 14.62 10.37 27.91
N LEU A 192 13.31 10.62 27.82
CA LEU A 192 12.30 9.55 27.82
C LEU A 192 11.52 9.49 26.52
N PHE A 193 11.39 8.28 25.98
CA PHE A 193 10.58 8.00 24.81
C PHE A 193 9.41 7.06 25.15
N THR A 194 8.21 7.52 24.84
CA THR A 194 6.97 6.73 24.99
C THR A 194 6.50 6.10 23.68
N SER A 195 7.13 6.43 22.55
CA SER A 195 6.78 5.88 21.25
C SER A 195 7.96 5.89 20.28
N VAL A 196 7.94 4.97 19.33
CA VAL A 196 8.86 4.94 18.18
C VAL A 196 8.86 6.25 17.38
N ASN A 197 7.71 6.94 17.31
CA ASN A 197 7.60 8.24 16.64
C ASN A 197 8.35 9.33 17.40
N GLY A 198 8.27 9.32 18.73
CA GLY A 198 9.04 10.24 19.56
C GLY A 198 10.54 10.10 19.31
N VAL A 199 11.03 8.86 19.22
CA VAL A 199 12.43 8.54 18.86
C VAL A 199 12.75 9.10 17.49
N LYS A 200 11.99 8.71 16.46
CA LYS A 200 12.22 9.13 15.07
C LYS A 200 12.31 10.64 14.93
N TYR A 201 11.26 11.37 15.31
CA TYR A 201 11.21 12.83 15.12
C TYR A 201 12.22 13.59 15.98
N PHE A 202 12.57 13.07 17.16
CA PHE A 202 13.65 13.66 17.97
C PHE A 202 15.00 13.52 17.28
N PHE A 203 15.39 12.33 16.83
CA PHE A 203 16.69 12.11 16.20
C PHE A 203 16.78 12.74 14.80
N ASP A 204 15.69 12.73 14.03
CA ASP A 204 15.63 13.44 12.75
C ASP A 204 15.87 14.94 12.97
N ARG A 205 15.20 15.55 13.96
CA ARG A 205 15.37 16.98 14.28
C ARG A 205 16.75 17.29 14.86
N LEU A 206 17.32 16.40 15.67
CA LEU A 206 18.69 16.52 16.18
C LEU A 206 19.68 16.63 15.01
N GLY A 207 19.55 15.76 14.01
CA GLY A 207 20.35 15.79 12.79
C GLY A 207 20.12 17.05 11.94
N ASP A 208 18.88 17.52 11.81
CA ASP A 208 18.56 18.76 11.10
C ASP A 208 19.24 20.00 11.73
N LEU A 209 19.48 19.98 13.04
CA LEU A 209 20.21 21.02 13.76
C LEU A 209 21.74 20.86 13.67
N GLY A 210 22.24 19.85 12.96
CA GLY A 210 23.66 19.53 12.88
C GLY A 210 24.23 18.91 14.16
N LEU A 211 23.36 18.46 15.07
CA LEU A 211 23.73 17.77 16.30
C LEU A 211 23.68 16.26 16.06
N ASP A 212 24.31 15.50 16.96
CA ASP A 212 24.26 14.04 16.93
C ASP A 212 24.18 13.44 18.33
N VAL A 213 24.17 12.11 18.39
CA VAL A 213 23.99 11.34 19.62
C VAL A 213 25.02 11.66 20.71
N ARG A 214 26.17 12.25 20.38
CA ARG A 214 27.19 12.68 21.35
C ARG A 214 26.71 13.84 22.24
N GLU A 215 25.72 14.60 21.81
CA GLU A 215 25.09 15.65 22.62
C GLU A 215 24.27 15.07 23.78
N LEU A 216 23.92 13.78 23.72
CA LEU A 216 23.24 13.06 24.81
C LEU A 216 24.23 12.52 25.86
N ARG A 217 25.48 12.99 25.87
CA ARG A 217 26.47 12.60 26.88
C ARG A 217 25.94 12.87 28.28
N ASP A 218 26.25 11.96 29.20
CA ASP A 218 25.86 12.01 30.62
C ASP A 218 24.34 11.94 30.89
N MET A 219 23.50 11.88 29.85
CA MET A 219 22.07 11.64 29.99
C MET A 219 21.74 10.15 30.09
N LYS A 220 20.76 9.83 30.93
CA LYS A 220 20.10 8.52 30.94
C LYS A 220 18.97 8.49 29.91
N VAL A 221 18.79 7.34 29.24
CA VAL A 221 17.76 7.20 28.21
C VAL A 221 16.78 6.10 28.59
N GLY A 222 15.49 6.42 28.66
CA GLY A 222 14.44 5.44 28.92
C GLY A 222 13.49 5.28 27.74
N ALA A 223 13.08 4.03 27.50
CA ALA A 223 12.14 3.66 26.45
C ALA A 223 11.02 2.81 27.05
N ILE A 224 9.79 3.33 27.01
CA ILE A 224 8.66 2.76 27.76
C ILE A 224 8.11 1.44 27.18
N GLY A 225 8.51 1.07 25.96
CA GLY A 225 8.06 -0.19 25.35
C GLY A 225 9.13 -0.85 24.50
N PRO A 226 9.04 -2.16 24.25
CA PRO A 226 10.09 -2.94 23.59
C PRO A 226 10.43 -2.42 22.19
N LYS A 227 9.42 -2.06 21.38
CA LYS A 227 9.64 -1.46 20.05
C LYS A 227 10.29 -0.08 20.12
N THR A 228 9.96 0.69 21.16
CA THR A 228 10.61 1.99 21.39
C THR A 228 12.06 1.78 21.80
N ALA A 229 12.35 0.77 22.64
CA ALA A 229 13.70 0.43 23.07
C ALA A 229 14.56 -0.04 21.88
N GLU A 230 14.01 -0.87 21.00
CA GLU A 230 14.62 -1.27 19.74
C GLU A 230 14.93 -0.06 18.83
N ALA A 231 13.97 0.85 18.65
CA ALA A 231 14.18 2.07 17.87
C ALA A 231 15.27 2.99 18.46
N VAL A 232 15.40 3.07 19.79
CA VAL A 232 16.51 3.79 20.45
C VAL A 232 17.83 3.06 20.23
N TYR A 233 17.83 1.73 20.31
CA TYR A 233 19.01 0.89 20.06
C TYR A 233 19.54 1.03 18.64
N GLU A 234 18.66 1.12 17.63
CA GLU A 234 19.04 1.39 16.24
C GLU A 234 19.72 2.75 16.05
N LYS A 235 19.54 3.70 16.97
CA LYS A 235 20.25 4.99 17.00
C LYS A 235 21.60 4.91 17.72
N GLY A 236 22.03 3.72 18.12
CA GLY A 236 23.31 3.47 18.79
C GLY A 236 23.28 3.68 20.30
N ILE A 237 22.09 3.77 20.92
CA ILE A 237 21.93 4.01 22.35
C ILE A 237 21.25 2.82 23.00
N ARG A 238 21.89 2.23 24.02
CA ARG A 238 21.24 1.22 24.86
C ARG A 238 20.40 1.91 25.93
N PRO A 239 19.07 1.74 25.98
CA PRO A 239 18.25 2.37 27.01
C PRO A 239 18.64 1.87 28.41
N ASP A 240 18.77 2.79 29.37
CA ASP A 240 18.98 2.51 30.79
C ASP A 240 17.70 1.99 31.47
N LEU A 241 16.54 2.39 30.95
CA LEU A 241 15.23 2.02 31.49
C LEU A 241 14.31 1.46 30.39
N VAL A 242 13.89 0.21 30.56
CA VAL A 242 12.80 -0.40 29.81
C VAL A 242 11.91 -1.12 30.81
N PRO A 243 10.67 -0.67 31.05
CA PRO A 243 9.78 -1.32 32.01
C PRO A 243 9.25 -2.65 31.44
N ASP A 244 8.97 -3.61 32.34
CA ASP A 244 8.44 -4.94 31.98
C ASP A 244 7.00 -4.84 31.42
N GLU A 245 6.25 -3.81 31.82
CA GLU A 245 4.89 -3.53 31.34
C GLU A 245 4.75 -2.10 30.79
N TYR A 246 3.93 -1.95 29.74
CA TYR A 246 3.69 -0.70 29.00
C TYR A 246 2.55 0.16 29.60
N ARG A 247 2.31 0.04 30.90
CA ARG A 247 1.30 0.82 31.65
C ARG A 247 1.98 1.96 32.41
N ALA A 248 1.29 3.08 32.59
CA ALA A 248 1.86 4.26 33.25
C ALA A 248 2.35 3.93 34.68
N GLU A 249 1.63 3.07 35.37
CA GLU A 249 1.94 2.56 36.70
C GLU A 249 3.27 1.78 36.72
N ALA A 250 3.52 0.94 35.72
CA ALA A 250 4.75 0.15 35.62
C ALA A 250 5.98 1.02 35.30
N VAL A 251 5.80 2.11 34.54
CA VAL A 251 6.87 3.10 34.33
C VAL A 251 7.27 3.77 35.65
N VAL A 252 6.28 4.15 36.45
CA VAL A 252 6.50 4.77 37.77
C VAL A 252 7.24 3.81 38.70
N GLU A 253 6.84 2.54 38.76
CA GLU A 253 7.57 1.51 39.52
C GLU A 253 9.01 1.33 39.03
N ALA A 254 9.22 1.34 37.71
CA ALA A 254 10.57 1.23 37.15
C ALA A 254 11.45 2.43 37.55
N PHE A 255 10.85 3.62 37.70
CA PHE A 255 11.53 4.82 38.20
C PHE A 255 11.77 4.84 39.71
N LYS A 256 11.05 4.06 40.53
CA LYS A 256 11.33 4.01 41.99
C LYS A 256 12.73 3.49 42.34
N LYS A 257 13.37 2.77 41.42
CA LYS A 257 14.77 2.31 41.56
C LYS A 257 15.78 3.46 41.39
N TRP A 258 15.32 4.64 40.99
CA TRP A 258 16.12 5.82 40.72
C TRP A 258 15.70 6.94 41.66
N ASP A 259 16.67 7.71 42.15
CA ASP A 259 16.36 8.97 42.84
C ASP A 259 16.04 10.04 41.79
N VAL A 260 14.74 10.30 41.62
CA VAL A 260 14.22 11.27 40.65
C VAL A 260 13.90 12.62 41.28
N LYS A 261 14.26 12.84 42.54
CA LYS A 261 13.96 14.11 43.21
C LYS A 261 14.88 15.22 42.67
N GLY A 262 14.29 16.26 42.09
CA GLY A 262 15.02 17.42 41.57
C GLY A 262 15.68 17.20 40.21
N ILE A 263 15.58 16.01 39.62
CA ILE A 263 16.12 15.76 38.27
C ILE A 263 15.23 16.41 37.21
N LYS A 264 15.83 16.81 36.09
CA LYS A 264 15.15 17.27 34.89
C LYS A 264 15.05 16.17 33.84
N ILE A 265 13.84 15.95 33.35
CA ILE A 265 13.49 14.93 32.38
C ILE A 265 12.95 15.62 31.12
N LEU A 266 13.57 15.34 29.98
CA LEU A 266 13.04 15.71 28.67
C LEU A 266 12.13 14.58 28.15
N LEU A 267 10.89 14.92 27.81
CA LEU A 267 9.91 13.96 27.30
C LEU A 267 9.38 14.41 25.91
N PRO A 268 10.07 14.04 24.81
CA PRO A 268 9.57 14.27 23.46
C PRO A 268 8.37 13.35 23.17
N ARG A 269 7.21 13.95 22.87
CA ARG A 269 5.95 13.21 22.70
C ARG A 269 5.00 13.80 21.66
N ALA A 270 3.84 13.17 21.46
CA ALA A 270 2.80 13.73 20.60
C ALA A 270 2.24 15.02 21.21
N ALA A 271 1.91 16.01 20.37
CA ALA A 271 1.28 17.27 20.79
C ALA A 271 -0.05 17.08 21.57
N LYS A 272 -0.73 15.95 21.39
CA LYS A 272 -1.88 15.53 22.17
C LYS A 272 -1.63 14.12 22.71
N ALA A 273 -1.32 14.00 23.99
CA ALA A 273 -1.01 12.73 24.62
C ALA A 273 -1.53 12.69 26.07
N ARG A 274 -1.69 11.47 26.62
CA ARG A 274 -2.25 11.28 27.98
C ARG A 274 -1.30 11.84 29.04
N GLU A 275 -1.83 12.58 30.02
CA GLU A 275 -1.04 13.31 31.04
C GLU A 275 -0.52 12.44 32.20
N ILE A 276 -0.85 11.14 32.23
CA ILE A 276 -0.62 10.28 33.41
C ILE A 276 0.87 10.19 33.76
N LEU A 277 1.73 9.81 32.82
CA LEU A 277 3.17 9.62 33.09
C LEU A 277 3.89 10.89 33.60
N PRO A 278 3.78 12.05 32.92
CA PRO A 278 4.38 13.28 33.41
C PRO A 278 3.88 13.67 34.80
N THR A 279 2.57 13.53 35.04
CA THR A 279 1.96 13.86 36.33
C THR A 279 2.56 13.02 37.46
N GLU A 280 2.75 11.71 37.24
CA GLU A 280 3.33 10.83 38.24
C GLU A 280 4.83 11.10 38.47
N LEU A 281 5.61 11.37 37.42
CA LEU A 281 7.03 11.76 37.57
C LEU A 281 7.18 13.07 38.36
N VAL A 282 6.31 14.04 38.14
CA VAL A 282 6.27 15.28 38.93
C VAL A 282 5.90 15.00 40.39
N ARG A 283 4.95 14.09 40.65
CA ARG A 283 4.61 13.65 42.02
C ARG A 283 5.79 12.97 42.74
N MET A 284 6.66 12.29 41.99
CA MET A 284 7.89 11.71 42.52
C MET A 284 9.01 12.76 42.76
N GLY A 285 8.78 14.02 42.38
CA GLY A 285 9.70 15.13 42.61
C GLY A 285 10.59 15.49 41.42
N ALA A 286 10.35 14.93 40.23
CA ALA A 286 11.06 15.32 39.01
C ALA A 286 10.48 16.60 38.38
N SER A 287 11.30 17.30 37.61
CA SER A 287 10.86 18.37 36.70
C SER A 287 10.80 17.81 35.28
N VAL A 288 9.60 17.77 34.69
CA VAL A 288 9.39 17.15 33.37
C VAL A 288 9.08 18.23 32.34
N ASP A 289 9.92 18.34 31.31
CA ASP A 289 9.65 19.17 30.14
C ASP A 289 9.01 18.29 29.05
N GLU A 290 7.68 18.42 28.92
CA GLU A 290 6.90 17.74 27.90
C GLU A 290 6.90 18.53 26.61
N ILE A 291 7.58 18.01 25.59
CA ILE A 291 7.80 18.76 24.36
C ILE A 291 7.18 18.03 23.16
N PRO A 292 6.31 18.71 22.39
CA PRO A 292 5.79 18.14 21.15
C PRO A 292 6.93 17.88 20.14
N ALA A 293 7.20 16.60 19.87
CA ALA A 293 8.13 16.18 18.81
C ALA A 293 7.40 15.82 17.52
N TYR A 294 6.10 15.54 17.61
CA TYR A 294 5.25 15.25 16.47
C TYR A 294 3.79 15.53 16.82
N GLN A 295 2.91 15.49 15.83
CA GLN A 295 1.46 15.53 16.06
C GLN A 295 0.76 14.52 15.14
N THR A 296 -0.39 14.04 15.61
CA THR A 296 -1.27 13.21 14.81
C THR A 296 -2.34 14.10 14.20
N VAL A 297 -2.41 14.15 12.87
CA VAL A 297 -3.43 14.87 12.11
C VAL A 297 -4.29 13.89 11.33
N LYS A 298 -5.47 14.33 10.92
CA LYS A 298 -6.23 13.61 9.89
C LYS A 298 -5.59 13.96 8.54
N PRO A 299 -5.18 12.98 7.73
CA PRO A 299 -4.62 13.27 6.42
C PRO A 299 -5.69 13.90 5.52
N ASP A 300 -5.26 14.91 4.77
CA ASP A 300 -6.10 15.65 3.82
C ASP A 300 -5.93 15.14 2.38
N HIS A 301 -4.91 14.33 2.13
CA HIS A 301 -4.65 13.70 0.84
C HIS A 301 -5.50 12.42 0.68
N ASP A 302 -5.75 12.02 -0.58
CA ASP A 302 -6.46 10.81 -1.00
C ASP A 302 -7.96 10.69 -0.69
N LYS A 303 -8.58 11.53 0.18
CA LYS A 303 -10.04 11.44 0.45
C LYS A 303 -10.86 11.54 -0.84
N GLY A 304 -10.55 12.50 -1.71
CA GLY A 304 -11.26 12.69 -2.98
C GLY A 304 -11.12 11.48 -3.92
N ARG A 305 -9.94 10.86 -3.95
CA ARG A 305 -9.67 9.67 -4.77
C ARG A 305 -10.46 8.46 -4.26
N VAL A 306 -10.37 8.15 -2.96
CA VAL A 306 -11.11 7.03 -2.36
C VAL A 306 -12.62 7.25 -2.46
N LYS A 307 -13.10 8.47 -2.24
CA LYS A 307 -14.51 8.83 -2.44
C LYS A 307 -14.98 8.49 -3.86
N GLY A 308 -14.25 8.94 -4.89
CA GLY A 308 -14.62 8.68 -6.28
C GLY A 308 -14.59 7.18 -6.64
N MET A 309 -13.70 6.40 -6.03
CA MET A 309 -13.65 4.95 -6.23
C MET A 309 -14.81 4.23 -5.51
N LEU A 310 -15.15 4.64 -4.29
CA LEU A 310 -16.33 4.14 -3.56
C LEU A 310 -17.62 4.43 -4.33
N GLU A 311 -17.77 5.66 -4.84
CA GLU A 311 -18.93 6.09 -5.62
C GLU A 311 -19.14 5.26 -6.89
N LYS A 312 -18.04 4.87 -7.56
CA LYS A 312 -18.06 4.04 -8.77
C LYS A 312 -18.14 2.54 -8.49
N GLY A 313 -18.13 2.11 -7.23
CA GLY A 313 -18.11 0.70 -6.86
C GLY A 313 -16.81 -0.02 -7.26
N GLU A 314 -15.69 0.71 -7.31
CA GLU A 314 -14.39 0.17 -7.75
C GLU A 314 -13.58 -0.49 -6.62
N ILE A 315 -14.03 -0.34 -5.36
CA ILE A 315 -13.37 -0.87 -4.16
C ILE A 315 -14.04 -2.18 -3.75
N ASP A 316 -13.28 -3.26 -3.68
CA ASP A 316 -13.80 -4.57 -3.26
C ASP A 316 -13.80 -4.73 -1.73
N MET A 317 -12.84 -4.11 -1.03
CA MET A 317 -12.70 -4.28 0.42
C MET A 317 -12.07 -3.08 1.12
N VAL A 318 -12.49 -2.82 2.37
CA VAL A 318 -11.81 -1.94 3.33
C VAL A 318 -11.32 -2.77 4.52
N THR A 319 -10.07 -2.56 4.92
CA THR A 319 -9.45 -3.27 6.06
C THR A 319 -9.26 -2.34 7.25
N PHE A 320 -9.51 -2.85 8.46
CA PHE A 320 -9.35 -2.13 9.72
C PHE A 320 -8.52 -2.93 10.72
N THR A 321 -7.46 -2.32 11.23
CA THR A 321 -6.57 -2.94 12.23
C THR A 321 -6.74 -2.38 13.64
N SER A 322 -7.65 -1.43 13.84
CA SER A 322 -8.01 -0.90 15.16
C SER A 322 -9.36 -0.19 15.15
N SER A 323 -10.06 -0.15 16.29
CA SER A 323 -11.29 0.63 16.47
C SER A 323 -11.13 2.13 16.15
N SER A 324 -9.93 2.69 16.37
CA SER A 324 -9.63 4.08 16.01
C SER A 324 -9.63 4.30 14.50
N THR A 325 -9.10 3.34 13.71
CA THR A 325 -9.11 3.43 12.24
C THR A 325 -10.52 3.40 11.68
N VAL A 326 -11.40 2.57 12.24
CA VAL A 326 -12.84 2.55 11.91
C VAL A 326 -13.48 3.90 12.16
N SER A 327 -13.35 4.41 13.40
CA SER A 327 -14.01 5.64 13.81
C SER A 327 -13.56 6.83 12.96
N ASN A 328 -12.26 6.92 12.67
CA ASN A 328 -11.71 7.98 11.85
C ASN A 328 -12.13 7.86 10.38
N PHE A 329 -12.15 6.66 9.81
CA PHE A 329 -12.60 6.42 8.43
C PHE A 329 -14.05 6.90 8.25
N VAL A 330 -14.96 6.49 9.13
CA VAL A 330 -16.37 6.91 9.05
C VAL A 330 -16.52 8.42 9.24
N GLU A 331 -15.78 9.02 10.18
CA GLU A 331 -15.81 10.47 10.40
C GLU A 331 -15.28 11.25 9.18
N MET A 332 -14.31 10.70 8.44
CA MET A 332 -13.80 11.33 7.22
C MET A 332 -14.86 11.47 6.12
N PHE A 333 -15.85 10.58 6.07
CA PHE A 333 -16.97 10.62 5.09
C PHE A 333 -18.29 11.12 5.67
N ARG A 334 -18.26 11.75 6.86
CA ARG A 334 -19.47 12.21 7.55
C ARG A 334 -20.28 13.25 6.75
N ALA A 335 -19.61 14.11 5.97
CA ALA A 335 -20.30 15.07 5.10
C ALA A 335 -21.13 14.38 4.00
N GLU A 336 -20.81 13.12 3.69
CA GLU A 336 -21.45 12.29 2.68
C GLU A 336 -22.32 11.17 3.28
N GLU A 337 -22.68 11.24 4.56
CA GLU A 337 -23.29 10.15 5.34
C GLU A 337 -24.44 9.41 4.63
N ARG A 338 -25.32 10.15 3.93
CA ARG A 338 -26.45 9.56 3.18
C ARG A 338 -26.00 8.59 2.09
N HIS A 339 -24.93 8.91 1.36
CA HIS A 339 -24.43 8.09 0.25
C HIS A 339 -23.40 7.08 0.73
N PHE A 340 -22.63 7.41 1.78
CA PHE A 340 -21.57 6.55 2.29
C PHE A 340 -22.06 5.16 2.69
N LYS A 341 -23.24 5.06 3.32
CA LYS A 341 -23.85 3.76 3.64
C LYS A 341 -24.18 2.94 2.40
N ALA A 342 -24.69 3.58 1.35
CA ALA A 342 -25.00 2.92 0.08
C ALA A 342 -23.74 2.43 -0.62
N TRP A 343 -22.66 3.21 -0.61
CA TRP A 343 -21.37 2.78 -1.15
C TRP A 343 -20.82 1.57 -0.39
N MET A 344 -20.79 1.64 0.94
CA MET A 344 -20.22 0.58 1.77
C MET A 344 -21.05 -0.72 1.75
N ALA A 345 -22.32 -0.69 1.34
CA ALA A 345 -23.15 -1.89 1.19
C ALA A 345 -22.59 -2.87 0.14
N HIS A 346 -21.79 -2.38 -0.82
CA HIS A 346 -21.16 -3.18 -1.87
C HIS A 346 -19.67 -3.46 -1.62
N VAL A 347 -19.16 -3.08 -0.44
CA VAL A 347 -17.73 -3.18 -0.11
C VAL A 347 -17.56 -4.11 1.08
N ALA A 348 -16.70 -5.12 0.93
CA ALA A 348 -16.40 -6.01 2.04
C ALA A 348 -15.64 -5.27 3.15
N VAL A 349 -15.94 -5.57 4.42
CA VAL A 349 -15.23 -4.99 5.56
C VAL A 349 -14.48 -6.08 6.31
N ALA A 350 -13.17 -5.91 6.42
CA ALA A 350 -12.26 -6.85 7.07
C ALA A 350 -11.67 -6.25 8.34
N CYS A 351 -11.86 -6.91 9.48
CA CYS A 351 -11.40 -6.46 10.78
C CYS A 351 -10.35 -7.41 11.36
N ILE A 352 -9.28 -6.86 11.95
CA ILE A 352 -8.22 -7.68 12.57
C ILE A 352 -8.69 -8.46 13.81
N GLY A 353 -9.78 -8.05 14.45
CA GLY A 353 -10.28 -8.70 15.66
C GLY A 353 -11.64 -8.16 16.14
N PRO A 354 -12.23 -8.80 17.16
CA PRO A 354 -13.64 -8.61 17.55
C PRO A 354 -13.94 -7.20 18.09
N VAL A 355 -13.00 -6.57 18.79
CA VAL A 355 -13.19 -5.20 19.29
C VAL A 355 -13.27 -4.20 18.13
N THR A 356 -12.47 -4.40 17.08
CA THR A 356 -12.51 -3.55 15.88
C THR A 356 -13.80 -3.78 15.10
N ALA A 357 -14.24 -5.04 14.98
CA ALA A 357 -15.49 -5.40 14.33
C ALA A 357 -16.71 -4.79 15.02
N LYS A 358 -16.79 -4.90 16.35
CA LYS A 358 -17.85 -4.27 17.14
C LYS A 358 -17.93 -2.76 16.90
N THR A 359 -16.77 -2.07 16.88
CA THR A 359 -16.74 -0.64 16.56
C THR A 359 -17.23 -0.35 15.13
N ALA A 360 -16.93 -1.22 14.15
CA ALA A 360 -17.42 -1.06 12.78
C ALA A 360 -18.95 -1.19 12.70
N GLU A 361 -19.51 -2.18 13.38
CA GLU A 361 -20.96 -2.39 13.48
C GLU A 361 -21.66 -1.23 14.18
N GLU A 362 -21.13 -0.74 15.30
CA GLU A 362 -21.64 0.44 16.02
C GLU A 362 -21.61 1.71 15.15
N LYS A 363 -20.68 1.80 14.19
CA LYS A 363 -20.58 2.89 13.22
C LYS A 363 -21.39 2.64 11.95
N GLY A 364 -22.18 1.57 11.90
CA GLY A 364 -23.11 1.26 10.80
C GLY A 364 -22.45 0.61 9.59
N LEU A 365 -21.28 -0.01 9.75
CA LEU A 365 -20.65 -0.83 8.72
C LEU A 365 -21.01 -2.31 8.91
N SER A 366 -21.22 -3.03 7.82
CA SER A 366 -21.44 -4.48 7.85
C SER A 366 -20.11 -5.21 7.75
N VAL A 367 -19.67 -5.87 8.84
CA VAL A 367 -18.41 -6.62 8.87
C VAL A 367 -18.55 -7.92 8.09
N SER A 368 -17.69 -8.12 7.09
CA SER A 368 -17.70 -9.31 6.22
C SER A 368 -16.77 -10.41 6.71
N LEU A 369 -15.65 -10.04 7.34
CA LEU A 369 -14.72 -11.00 7.93
C LEU A 369 -14.01 -10.42 9.15
N ILE A 370 -13.71 -11.32 10.11
CA ILE A 370 -12.90 -11.04 11.28
C ILE A 370 -11.76 -12.07 11.28
N SER A 371 -10.52 -11.62 11.49
CA SER A 371 -9.41 -12.55 11.60
C SER A 371 -9.49 -13.39 12.89
N GLU A 372 -9.15 -14.67 12.79
CA GLU A 372 -9.12 -15.61 13.93
C GLU A 372 -8.00 -15.28 14.92
N GLU A 373 -6.84 -14.85 14.39
CA GLU A 373 -5.73 -14.34 15.19
C GLU A 373 -5.52 -12.86 14.91
N TYR A 374 -5.13 -12.09 15.92
CA TYR A 374 -5.03 -10.63 15.83
C TYR A 374 -3.71 -10.16 15.19
N THR A 375 -3.29 -10.85 14.12
CA THR A 375 -2.02 -10.65 13.39
C THR A 375 -2.28 -10.22 11.95
N ILE A 376 -1.27 -9.64 11.31
CA ILE A 376 -1.37 -9.22 9.90
C ILE A 376 -1.37 -10.45 8.98
N GLU A 377 -0.61 -11.47 9.35
CA GLU A 377 -0.56 -12.80 8.76
C GLU A 377 -1.97 -13.40 8.63
N ALA A 378 -2.65 -13.52 9.77
CA ALA A 378 -3.96 -14.16 9.82
C ALA A 378 -5.03 -13.32 9.12
N LEU A 379 -4.96 -11.99 9.21
CA LEU A 379 -5.88 -11.11 8.47
C LEU A 379 -5.69 -11.27 6.95
N THR A 380 -4.44 -11.33 6.48
CA THR A 380 -4.13 -11.56 5.06
C THR A 380 -4.69 -12.90 4.59
N GLY A 381 -4.49 -13.96 5.36
CA GLY A 381 -5.03 -15.29 5.06
C GLY A 381 -6.56 -15.32 5.02
N ALA A 382 -7.23 -14.61 5.93
CA ALA A 382 -8.69 -14.51 5.94
C ALA A 382 -9.23 -13.76 4.71
N ILE A 383 -8.55 -12.69 4.27
CA ILE A 383 -8.89 -11.95 3.05
C ILE A 383 -8.77 -12.85 1.81
N VAL A 384 -7.70 -13.64 1.71
CA VAL A 384 -7.52 -14.61 0.61
C VAL A 384 -8.64 -15.65 0.60
N ARG A 385 -8.98 -16.23 1.75
CA ARG A 385 -10.09 -17.19 1.86
C ARG A 385 -11.40 -16.58 1.40
N TYR A 386 -11.72 -15.36 1.88
CA TYR A 386 -12.94 -14.65 1.53
C TYR A 386 -13.12 -14.48 0.01
N PHE A 387 -12.08 -14.03 -0.70
CA PHE A 387 -12.14 -13.85 -2.15
C PHE A 387 -12.02 -15.16 -2.96
N SER A 388 -11.54 -16.24 -2.36
CA SER A 388 -11.45 -17.57 -3.02
C SER A 388 -12.77 -18.35 -2.95
N THR A 389 -13.66 -17.99 -2.01
CA THR A 389 -14.95 -18.67 -1.79
C THR A 389 -16.15 -18.00 -2.45
N GLN A 390 -15.94 -16.89 -3.15
CA GLN A 390 -16.94 -16.21 -3.98
C GLN A 390 -16.74 -16.57 -5.45
#